data_AF-A0A396FIK0-F1
#
_entry.id   AF-A0A396FIK0-F1
#
_cell.length_a   1.000
_cell.length_b   1.000
_cell.length_c   1.000
_cell.angle_alpha   90.00
_cell.angle_beta   90.00
_cell.angle_gamma   90.00
#
_symmetry.space_group_name_H-M   'P 1'
#
loop_
_entity.id
_entity.type
_entity.pdbx_description
1 polymer ?
#
loop_
_entity_poly.entity_id
_entity_poly.type
_entity_poly.pdbx_seq_one_letter_code
_entity_poly.pdbx_strand_id
1 'polypeptide(L)'
;MALTDYPVVSDKYYKKVYENIATDPQTGESILVQLTLQGVLDKCEGTNFEEPIRKCIMKCVYTGCKLEKEINKVMNQYYEV
;
A
#
# COMPACT_ATOMS: atom_id res chain seq x y z
N MET A 1 -18.74 -6.76 -0.21
CA MET A 1 -17.90 -6.77 -1.42
C MET A 1 -16.46 -6.72 -0.96
N ALA A 2 -15.66 -7.69 -1.37
CA ALA A 2 -14.23 -7.67 -1.11
C ALA A 2 -13.58 -6.64 -2.03
N LEU A 3 -12.50 -5.98 -1.61
CA LEU A 3 -11.79 -5.02 -2.47
C LEU A 3 -11.27 -5.69 -3.75
N THR A 4 -10.98 -6.98 -3.68
CA THR A 4 -10.54 -7.83 -4.80
C THR A 4 -11.61 -8.04 -5.88
N ASP A 5 -12.88 -7.72 -5.59
CA ASP A 5 -13.96 -7.82 -6.59
C ASP A 5 -13.86 -6.70 -7.65
N TYR A 6 -13.10 -5.64 -7.38
CA TYR A 6 -12.91 -4.53 -8.31
C TYR A 6 -11.75 -4.82 -9.30
N PRO A 7 -11.97 -4.71 -10.62
CA PRO A 7 -10.95 -5.02 -11.64
C PRO A 7 -9.63 -4.27 -11.47
N VAL A 8 -9.68 -3.00 -11.04
CA VAL A 8 -8.49 -2.17 -10.80
C VAL A 8 -7.64 -2.67 -9.63
N VAL A 9 -8.27 -3.37 -8.67
CA VAL A 9 -7.61 -3.96 -7.51
C VAL A 9 -7.12 -5.35 -7.86
N SER A 10 -7.95 -6.19 -8.48
CA SER A 10 -7.58 -7.57 -8.84
C SER A 10 -6.44 -7.62 -9.86
N ASP A 11 -6.43 -6.75 -10.87
CA ASP A 11 -5.32 -6.66 -11.85
C ASP A 11 -3.98 -6.34 -11.18
N LYS A 12 -4.03 -5.57 -10.09
CA LYS A 12 -2.86 -5.05 -9.37
C LYS A 12 -2.56 -5.81 -8.09
N TYR A 13 -3.39 -6.79 -7.70
CA TYR A 13 -3.34 -7.44 -6.39
C TYR A 13 -1.99 -8.10 -6.10
N TYR A 14 -1.45 -8.82 -7.09
CA TYR A 14 -0.14 -9.46 -7.02
C TYR A 14 0.98 -8.64 -7.66
N LYS A 15 0.70 -7.42 -8.15
CA LYS A 15 1.70 -6.56 -8.78
C LYS A 15 2.34 -5.65 -7.74
N LYS A 16 3.61 -5.29 -7.96
CA LYS A 16 4.31 -4.28 -7.16
C LYS A 16 3.57 -2.95 -7.26
N VAL A 17 3.23 -2.37 -6.11
CA VAL A 17 2.53 -1.07 -6.02
C VAL A 17 3.27 -0.06 -5.14
N TYR A 18 4.25 -0.54 -4.36
CA TYR A 18 5.08 0.27 -3.49
C TYR A 18 6.54 -0.15 -3.63
N GLU A 19 7.42 0.83 -3.74
CA GLU A 19 8.86 0.67 -3.74
C GLU A 19 9.48 1.91 -3.14
N ASN A 20 10.20 1.76 -2.03
CA ASN A 20 10.92 2.86 -1.43
C ASN A 20 12.13 2.36 -0.61
N ILE A 21 13.07 3.26 -0.32
CA ILE A 21 14.16 3.00 0.61
C ILE A 21 13.69 3.46 1.98
N ALA A 22 13.44 2.51 2.88
CA ALA A 22 13.08 2.81 4.27
C ALA A 22 14.32 2.68 5.15
N THR A 23 14.37 3.41 6.25
CA THR A 23 15.41 3.23 7.26
C THR A 23 14.89 2.26 8.31
N ASP A 24 15.60 1.17 8.56
CA ASP A 24 15.25 0.25 9.65
C ASP A 24 15.47 0.99 10.99
N PRO A 25 14.41 1.22 11.80
CA PRO A 25 14.54 1.96 13.05
C PRO A 25 15.38 1.21 14.11
N GLN A 26 15.61 -0.09 13.96
CA GLN A 26 16.40 -0.89 14.89
C GLN A 26 17.89 -0.87 14.57
N THR A 27 18.25 -0.85 13.28
CA THR A 27 19.65 -0.96 12.83
C THR A 27 20.20 0.34 12.23
N GLY A 28 19.32 1.25 11.81
CA GLY A 28 19.67 2.46 11.07
C GLY A 28 20.07 2.20 9.61
N GLU A 29 19.94 0.97 9.13
CA GLU A 29 20.30 0.63 7.75
C GLU A 29 19.19 0.98 6.77
N SER A 30 19.58 1.45 5.59
CA SER A 30 18.66 1.69 4.49
C SER A 30 18.29 0.36 3.83
N ILE A 31 17.02 -0.03 3.95
CA ILE A 31 16.47 -1.24 3.35
C ILE A 31 15.60 -0.89 2.13
N LEU A 32 15.79 -1.62 1.04
CA LEU A 32 14.90 -1.54 -0.11
C LEU A 32 13.59 -2.29 0.20
N VAL A 33 12.50 -1.55 0.34
CA VAL A 33 11.17 -2.10 0.58
C VAL A 33 10.41 -2.15 -0.74
N GLN A 34 10.03 -3.35 -1.16
CA GLN A 34 9.17 -3.58 -2.31
C GLN A 34 7.94 -4.36 -1.86
N LEU A 35 6.74 -3.82 -2.11
CA LEU A 35 5.51 -4.47 -1.70
C LEU A 35 4.50 -4.55 -2.85
N THR A 36 3.86 -5.72 -2.93
CA THR A 36 2.66 -5.92 -3.74
C THR A 36 1.43 -5.34 -3.05
N LEU A 37 0.34 -5.18 -3.78
CA LEU A 37 -0.91 -4.68 -3.18
C LEU A 37 -1.40 -5.60 -2.06
N GLN A 38 -1.29 -6.91 -2.26
CA GLN A 38 -1.52 -7.88 -1.19
C GLN A 38 -0.60 -7.61 0.01
N GLY A 39 0.71 -7.52 -0.18
CA GLY A 39 1.65 -7.30 0.93
C GLY A 39 1.44 -5.97 1.68
N VAL A 40 0.93 -4.95 0.99
CA VAL A 40 0.49 -3.69 1.61
C VAL A 40 -0.74 -3.93 2.50
N LEU A 41 -1.76 -4.63 1.98
CA LEU A 41 -2.97 -4.94 2.74
C LEU A 41 -2.65 -5.79 3.97
N ASP A 42 -1.84 -6.84 3.82
CA ASP A 42 -1.41 -7.72 4.91
C ASP A 42 -0.64 -6.96 5.98
N LYS A 43 0.22 -6.00 5.60
CA LYS A 43 0.96 -5.15 6.56
C LYS A 43 0.09 -4.12 7.27
N CYS A 44 -0.95 -3.63 6.60
CA CYS A 44 -1.87 -2.66 7.18
C CYS A 44 -2.95 -3.34 8.03
N GLU A 45 -3.26 -4.62 7.82
CA GLU A 45 -4.25 -5.38 8.57
C GLU A 45 -3.96 -5.37 10.08
N GLY A 46 -4.95 -4.99 10.89
CA GLY A 46 -4.80 -4.89 12.34
C GLY A 46 -3.98 -3.67 12.82
N THR A 47 -3.56 -2.79 11.92
CA THR A 47 -2.87 -1.53 12.26
C THR A 47 -3.79 -0.32 12.10
N ASN A 48 -3.37 0.83 12.62
CA ASN A 48 -4.03 2.12 12.40
C ASN A 48 -4.04 2.57 10.92
N PHE A 49 -3.32 1.88 10.03
CA PHE A 49 -3.27 2.14 8.59
C PHE A 49 -4.27 1.31 7.77
N GLU A 50 -4.97 0.33 8.37
CA GLU A 50 -5.93 -0.52 7.66
C GLU A 50 -7.07 0.28 7.03
N GLU A 51 -7.73 1.14 7.81
CA GLU A 51 -8.79 2.00 7.30
C GLU A 51 -8.29 3.01 6.25
N PRO A 52 -7.18 3.75 6.49
CA PRO A 52 -6.60 4.65 5.51
C PRO A 52 -6.30 4.00 4.16
N ILE A 53 -5.68 2.81 4.15
CA ILE A 53 -5.32 2.13 2.91
C ILE A 53 -6.56 1.64 2.16
N ARG A 54 -7.56 1.07 2.88
CA ARG A 54 -8.83 0.65 2.28
C ARG A 54 -9.57 1.83 1.66
N LYS A 55 -9.63 2.98 2.35
CA LYS A 55 -10.23 4.23 1.81
C LYS A 55 -9.48 4.74 0.57
N CYS A 56 -8.15 4.69 0.57
CA CYS A 56 -7.34 5.08 -0.61
C CYS A 56 -7.62 4.18 -1.82
N ILE A 57 -7.64 2.86 -1.62
CA ILE A 57 -7.95 1.89 -2.68
C ILE A 57 -9.36 2.13 -3.21
N MET A 58 -10.34 2.30 -2.32
CA MET A 58 -11.73 2.53 -2.70
C MET A 58 -11.91 3.84 -3.46
N LYS A 59 -11.21 4.91 -3.06
CA LYS A 59 -11.17 6.16 -3.83
C LYS A 59 -10.62 5.93 -5.23
N CYS A 60 -9.52 5.20 -5.39
CA CYS A 60 -8.98 4.86 -6.71
C CYS A 60 -9.95 4.06 -7.58
N VAL A 61 -10.73 3.15 -6.98
CA VAL A 61 -11.80 2.42 -7.68
C VAL A 61 -12.83 3.38 -8.28
N TYR A 62 -13.26 4.39 -7.54
CA TYR A 62 -14.31 5.32 -7.99
C TYR A 62 -13.80 6.47 -8.87
N THR A 63 -12.57 6.92 -8.68
CA THR A 63 -12.04 8.11 -9.39
C THR A 63 -11.09 7.77 -10.54
N GLY A 64 -10.67 6.50 -10.67
CA GLY A 64 -9.64 6.11 -11.64
C GLY A 64 -8.25 6.66 -11.34
N CYS A 65 -8.01 7.15 -10.12
CA CYS A 65 -6.69 7.63 -9.70
C CYS A 65 -5.68 6.48 -9.66
N LYS A 66 -4.40 6.78 -9.91
CA LYS A 66 -3.32 5.77 -9.87
C LYS A 66 -3.17 5.18 -8.47
N LEU A 67 -3.47 3.88 -8.34
CA LEU A 67 -3.41 3.11 -7.09
C LEU A 67 -2.05 3.26 -6.38
N GLU A 68 -0.97 3.08 -7.14
CA GLU A 68 0.43 3.23 -6.68
C GLU A 68 0.67 4.56 -5.96
N LYS A 69 0.11 5.68 -6.47
CA LYS A 69 0.34 7.01 -5.89
C LYS A 69 -0.34 7.17 -4.52
N GLU A 70 -1.57 6.70 -4.38
CA GLU A 70 -2.29 6.80 -3.10
C GLU A 70 -1.71 5.81 -2.08
N ILE A 71 -1.28 4.62 -2.50
CA ILE A 71 -0.59 3.64 -1.65
C ILE A 71 0.73 4.19 -1.12
N ASN A 72 1.54 4.81 -1.99
CA ASN A 72 2.81 5.43 -1.57
C ASN A 72 2.62 6.45 -0.44
N LYS A 73 1.53 7.23 -0.45
CA LYS A 73 1.26 8.20 0.63
C LYS A 73 1.09 7.54 1.99
N VAL A 74 0.33 6.45 2.03
CA VAL A 74 0.06 5.71 3.28
C VAL A 74 1.32 4.95 3.72
N MET A 75 2.00 4.29 2.79
CA MET A 75 3.16 3.46 3.10
C MET A 75 4.40 4.29 3.46
N ASN A 76 4.59 5.49 2.90
CA ASN A 76 5.65 6.37 3.35
C ASN A 76 5.44 6.86 4.79
N GLN A 77 4.18 7.04 5.21
CA GLN A 77 3.88 7.32 6.63
C GLN A 77 4.13 6.11 7.52
N TYR A 78 3.91 4.90 7.02
CA TYR A 78 4.20 3.66 7.75
C TYR A 78 5.71 3.43 7.94
N TYR A 79 6.52 3.70 6.92
CA TYR A 79 7.97 3.47 6.92
C TYR A 79 8.82 4.69 7.31
N GLU A 80 8.18 5.78 7.72
CA GLU A 80 8.85 7.05 8.09
C GLU A 80 9.88 7.53 7.05
N VAL A 81 9.52 7.46 5.77
CA VAL A 81 10.39 7.86 4.65
C VAL A 81 10.38 9.37 4.40
#